data_AF-A0A4W3JTU5-F1
#
_entry.id   AF-A0A4W3JTU5-F1
#
_cell.length_a   1.000
_cell.length_b   1.000
_cell.length_c   1.000
_cell.angle_alpha   90.00
_cell.angle_beta   90.00
_cell.angle_gamma   90.00
#
_symmetry.space_group_name_H-M   'P 1'
#
loop_
_entity.id
_entity.type
_entity.pdbx_description
1 polymer ?
#
loop_
_entity_poly.entity_id
_entity_poly.type
_entity_poly.pdbx_seq_one_letter_code
_entity_poly.pdbx_strand_id
1 'polypeptide(L)'
;MKHVVLAHRIDHYQQRLQALYFKKKFAERLAEAKPKIEAILLASKELCRSKRLKQLLEVVLAFGNYMNKGQRGNAFGFKISSLNKIGDTKSSIDRNITLLHYLIMIFEKTYPEILTIQLDLLHLPEAAKVNLAELDKEMNHLKNGLKALEDELDYQKGHVRDPRDRFVSVMNDFITVASFSFSEMEDLLSEAKHKYIKTLKHFGEDEAKMQPDEFFGIFDTFLQSFNEAKQDLENMRRKKEEEERRARMEAMLKEQRDKERQLKKAKAGGISEEVGEFDDLVSALRSGEVFDRDLSKLKRSRKRSGNQVAESGRERAVTKLNY
;
A
#
# COMPACT_ATOMS: atom_id res chain seq x y z
N MET A 1 -39.68 -21.76 37.31
CA MET A 1 -39.45 -21.59 38.77
C MET A 1 -38.63 -22.70 39.43
N LYS A 2 -38.82 -24.01 39.13
CA LYS A 2 -38.08 -25.10 39.80
C LYS A 2 -36.54 -25.05 39.64
N HIS A 3 -36.01 -24.59 38.50
CA HIS A 3 -34.56 -24.48 38.29
C HIS A 3 -33.88 -23.40 39.15
N VAL A 4 -34.58 -22.29 39.42
CA VAL A 4 -34.06 -21.20 40.26
C VAL A 4 -34.00 -21.64 41.73
N VAL A 5 -34.99 -22.39 42.21
CA VAL A 5 -35.06 -22.90 43.58
C VAL A 5 -33.95 -23.92 43.89
N LEU A 6 -33.51 -24.70 42.90
CA LEU A 6 -32.41 -25.64 43.08
C LEU A 6 -31.03 -24.95 43.09
N ALA A 7 -30.85 -23.87 42.32
CA ALA A 7 -29.61 -23.10 42.30
C ALA A 7 -29.32 -22.39 43.64
N HIS A 8 -30.35 -21.93 44.36
CA HIS A 8 -30.21 -21.29 45.68
C HIS A 8 -29.82 -22.27 46.80
N ARG A 9 -29.85 -23.59 46.56
CA ARG A 9 -29.38 -24.60 47.51
C ARG A 9 -27.89 -24.90 47.38
N ILE A 10 -27.24 -24.36 46.35
CA ILE A 10 -25.81 -24.50 46.14
C ILE A 10 -25.14 -23.31 46.84
N ASP A 11 -24.29 -23.62 47.82
CA ASP A 11 -23.49 -22.61 48.51
C ASP A 11 -22.68 -21.78 47.50
N HIS A 12 -22.70 -20.46 47.65
CA HIS A 12 -21.94 -19.53 46.79
C HIS A 12 -22.12 -19.80 45.27
N TYR A 13 -23.34 -20.18 44.85
CA TYR A 13 -23.63 -20.57 43.46
C TYR A 13 -23.11 -19.57 42.42
N GLN A 14 -23.29 -18.27 42.65
CA GLN A 14 -22.87 -17.22 41.72
C GLN A 14 -21.34 -17.19 41.56
N GLN A 15 -20.61 -17.20 42.67
CA GLN A 15 -19.15 -17.16 42.71
C GLN A 15 -18.57 -18.42 42.06
N ARG A 16 -19.14 -19.59 42.37
CA ARG A 16 -18.76 -20.87 41.75
C ARG A 16 -18.98 -20.87 40.24
N LEU A 17 -20.08 -20.31 39.77
CA LEU A 17 -20.37 -20.19 38.35
C LEU A 17 -19.39 -19.22 37.65
N GLN A 18 -19.10 -18.09 38.28
CA GLN A 18 -18.12 -17.11 37.78
C GLN A 18 -16.71 -17.72 37.72
N ALA A 19 -16.28 -18.43 38.76
CA ALA A 19 -15.02 -19.17 38.81
C ALA A 19 -14.93 -20.22 37.69
N LEU A 20 -16.00 -20.99 37.46
CA LEU A 20 -16.04 -21.98 36.39
C LEU A 20 -15.96 -21.34 35.00
N TYR A 21 -16.68 -20.23 34.79
CA TYR A 21 -16.61 -19.47 33.54
C TYR A 21 -15.20 -18.90 33.31
N PHE A 22 -14.61 -18.30 34.35
CA PHE A 22 -13.25 -17.75 34.32
C PHE A 22 -12.24 -18.83 33.94
N LYS A 23 -12.25 -19.98 34.65
CA LYS A 23 -11.39 -21.13 34.34
C LYS A 23 -11.50 -21.58 32.88
N LYS A 24 -12.72 -21.60 32.33
CA LYS A 24 -12.95 -22.01 30.93
C LYS A 24 -12.40 -21.00 29.91
N LYS A 25 -12.47 -19.70 30.21
CA LYS A 25 -12.09 -18.62 29.28
C LYS A 25 -10.65 -18.13 29.43
N PHE A 26 -9.98 -18.46 30.53
CA PHE A 26 -8.65 -17.95 30.85
C PHE A 26 -7.60 -18.23 29.77
N ALA A 27 -7.48 -19.47 29.30
CA ALA A 27 -6.47 -19.86 28.32
C ALA A 27 -6.69 -19.18 26.95
N GLU A 28 -7.94 -19.07 26.52
CA GLU A 28 -8.34 -18.38 25.28
C GLU A 28 -7.93 -16.90 25.34
N ARG A 29 -8.26 -16.21 26.44
CA ARG A 29 -7.94 -14.79 26.63
C ARG A 29 -6.44 -14.52 26.70
N LEU A 30 -5.67 -15.37 27.38
CA LEU A 30 -4.21 -15.27 27.35
C LEU A 30 -3.67 -15.46 25.92
N ALA A 31 -4.17 -16.46 25.19
CA ALA A 31 -3.72 -16.73 23.83
C ALA A 31 -4.05 -15.60 22.85
N GLU A 32 -5.12 -14.84 23.09
CA GLU A 32 -5.48 -13.65 22.31
C GLU A 32 -4.65 -12.41 22.68
N ALA A 33 -4.30 -12.25 23.96
CA ALA A 33 -3.52 -11.12 24.46
C ALA A 33 -2.04 -11.21 24.10
N LYS A 34 -1.45 -12.41 24.23
CA LYS A 34 -0.01 -12.65 24.03
C LYS A 34 0.54 -12.11 22.70
N PRO A 35 -0.01 -12.44 21.52
CA PRO A 35 0.54 -11.96 20.26
C PRO A 35 0.48 -10.43 20.11
N LYS A 36 -0.51 -9.77 20.73
CA LYS A 36 -0.61 -8.30 20.74
C LYS A 36 0.53 -7.68 21.54
N ILE A 37 0.86 -8.27 22.70
CA ILE A 37 1.99 -7.82 23.53
C ILE A 37 3.32 -8.03 22.80
N GLU A 38 3.50 -9.22 22.20
CA GLU A 38 4.71 -9.56 21.44
C GLU A 38 4.88 -8.64 20.23
N ALA A 39 3.80 -8.32 19.50
CA ALA A 39 3.85 -7.39 18.38
C ALA A 39 4.39 -6.01 18.79
N ILE A 40 3.89 -5.42 19.89
CA ILE A 40 4.39 -4.14 20.41
C ILE A 40 5.88 -4.26 20.76
N LEU A 41 6.27 -5.31 21.48
CA LEU A 41 7.65 -5.49 21.95
C LEU A 41 8.63 -5.65 20.78
N LEU A 42 8.27 -6.49 19.82
CA LEU A 42 9.10 -6.81 18.66
C LEU A 42 9.18 -5.63 17.70
N ALA A 43 8.06 -5.01 17.34
CA ALA A 43 8.06 -3.81 16.49
C ALA A 43 8.87 -2.67 17.11
N SER A 44 8.77 -2.47 18.43
CA SER A 44 9.61 -1.49 19.15
C SER A 44 11.11 -1.82 19.06
N LYS A 45 11.48 -3.11 19.17
CA LYS A 45 12.87 -3.56 19.02
C LYS A 45 13.37 -3.39 17.58
N GLU A 46 12.54 -3.72 16.61
CA GLU A 46 12.81 -3.64 15.17
C GLU A 46 13.08 -2.21 14.71
N LEU A 47 12.16 -1.27 15.01
CA LEU A 47 12.33 0.14 14.64
C LEU A 47 13.64 0.75 15.17
N CYS A 48 13.97 0.50 16.44
CA CYS A 48 15.21 1.04 17.03
C CYS A 48 16.49 0.36 16.51
N ARG A 49 16.40 -0.86 15.95
CA ARG A 49 17.58 -1.63 15.52
C ARG A 49 17.81 -1.58 14.01
N SER A 50 16.78 -1.23 13.23
CA SER A 50 16.87 -1.18 11.77
C SER A 50 17.85 -0.11 11.31
N LYS A 51 19.00 -0.56 10.80
CA LYS A 51 19.99 0.31 10.16
C LYS A 51 19.45 0.91 8.87
N ARG A 52 18.63 0.14 8.13
CA ARG A 52 17.98 0.56 6.88
C ARG A 52 17.02 1.72 7.14
N LEU A 53 16.20 1.62 8.20
CA LEU A 53 15.31 2.72 8.60
C LEU A 53 16.10 3.97 8.96
N LYS A 54 17.15 3.83 9.79
CA LYS A 54 18.00 4.97 10.16
C LYS A 54 18.56 5.67 8.90
N GLN A 55 19.13 4.91 7.97
CA GLN A 55 19.71 5.44 6.75
C GLN A 55 18.67 6.07 5.81
N LEU A 56 17.47 5.49 5.74
CA LEU A 56 16.33 6.08 5.02
C LEU A 56 16.00 7.45 5.60
N LEU A 57 15.90 7.57 6.93
CA LEU A 57 15.60 8.84 7.60
C LEU A 57 16.70 9.88 7.38
N GLU A 58 17.97 9.49 7.35
CA GLU A 58 19.10 10.38 7.03
C GLU A 58 19.00 10.93 5.61
N VAL A 59 18.68 10.09 4.62
CA VAL A 59 18.50 10.53 3.24
C VAL A 59 17.28 11.44 3.11
N VAL A 60 16.15 11.09 3.73
CA VAL A 60 14.95 11.94 3.77
C VAL A 60 15.26 13.31 4.37
N LEU A 61 16.02 13.36 5.46
CA LEU A 61 16.45 14.62 6.09
C LEU A 61 17.31 15.45 5.13
N ALA A 62 18.27 14.83 4.45
CA ALA A 62 19.14 15.52 3.49
C ALA A 62 18.33 16.11 2.33
N PHE A 63 17.36 15.37 1.79
CA PHE A 63 16.45 15.86 0.75
C PHE A 63 15.57 17.00 1.26
N GLY A 64 14.97 16.85 2.44
CA GLY A 64 14.15 17.88 3.06
C GLY A 64 14.92 19.19 3.27
N ASN A 65 16.15 19.12 3.77
CA ASN A 65 17.02 20.28 3.93
C ASN A 65 17.41 20.92 2.60
N TYR A 66 17.75 20.10 1.59
CA TYR A 66 18.11 20.61 0.27
C TYR A 66 16.94 21.29 -0.44
N MET A 67 15.72 20.76 -0.31
CA MET A 67 14.53 21.29 -0.97
C MET A 67 13.99 22.54 -0.26
N ASN A 68 14.06 22.60 1.07
CA ASN A 68 13.48 23.68 1.87
C ASN A 68 14.48 24.80 2.21
N LYS A 69 15.42 25.13 1.32
CA LYS A 69 16.50 26.11 1.56
C LYS A 69 15.99 27.40 2.23
N GLY A 70 16.78 27.94 3.15
CA GLY A 70 16.43 29.09 3.98
C GLY A 70 16.07 28.68 5.40
N GLN A 71 15.18 29.40 6.09
CA GLN A 71 14.83 29.09 7.49
C GLN A 71 14.21 27.70 7.69
N ARG A 72 13.70 27.06 6.63
CA ARG A 72 13.10 25.71 6.69
C ARG A 72 14.08 24.57 6.33
N GLY A 73 15.35 24.88 6.02
CA GLY A 73 16.29 23.94 5.40
C GLY A 73 17.49 23.52 6.24
N ASN A 74 17.49 23.78 7.55
CA ASN A 74 18.57 23.45 8.48
C ASN A 74 18.05 22.58 9.64
N ALA A 75 17.21 21.61 9.34
CA ALA A 75 16.66 20.70 10.34
C ALA A 75 17.70 19.64 10.74
N PHE A 76 17.72 19.29 12.03
CA PHE A 76 18.49 18.16 12.57
C PHE A 76 17.66 16.87 12.65
N GLY A 77 16.35 16.98 12.43
CA GLY A 77 15.39 15.89 12.48
C GLY A 77 14.00 16.41 12.09
N PHE A 78 13.07 15.49 11.92
CA PHE A 78 11.68 15.79 11.58
C PHE A 78 10.74 14.85 12.33
N LYS A 79 9.50 15.27 12.53
CA LYS A 79 8.45 14.42 13.09
C LYS A 79 8.15 13.25 12.16
N ILE A 80 8.06 12.03 12.68
CA ILE A 80 7.89 10.82 11.87
C ILE A 80 6.64 10.85 10.99
N SER A 81 5.58 11.56 11.42
CA SER A 81 4.37 11.79 10.61
C SER A 81 4.65 12.51 9.27
N SER A 82 5.79 13.17 9.14
CA SER A 82 6.24 13.79 7.88
C SER A 82 6.59 12.75 6.80
N LEU A 83 6.89 11.50 7.18
CA LEU A 83 7.15 10.42 6.22
C LEU A 83 5.98 10.23 5.25
N ASN A 84 4.76 10.26 5.77
CA ASN A 84 3.55 10.08 4.96
C ASN A 84 3.27 11.26 4.02
N LYS A 85 3.94 12.41 4.20
CA LYS A 85 3.81 13.59 3.33
C LYS A 85 4.78 13.57 2.15
N ILE A 86 5.74 12.63 2.14
CA ILE A 86 6.72 12.52 1.05
C ILE A 86 6.01 12.15 -0.26
N GLY A 87 4.95 11.35 -0.21
CA GLY A 87 4.13 10.98 -1.37
C GLY A 87 3.39 12.15 -2.01
N ASP A 88 3.14 13.23 -1.27
CA ASP A 88 2.36 14.38 -1.72
C ASP A 88 3.15 15.31 -2.65
N THR A 89 4.48 15.31 -2.52
CA THR A 89 5.34 16.19 -3.32
C THR A 89 5.53 15.59 -4.72
N LYS A 90 4.90 16.20 -5.73
CA LYS A 90 4.99 15.76 -7.13
C LYS A 90 6.16 16.41 -7.87
N SER A 91 6.73 15.70 -8.83
CA SER A 91 7.74 16.23 -9.74
C SER A 91 7.14 17.30 -10.66
N SER A 92 7.93 18.32 -10.97
CA SER A 92 7.58 19.37 -11.93
C SER A 92 7.66 18.91 -13.39
N ILE A 93 8.35 17.79 -13.65
CA ILE A 93 8.56 17.22 -14.99
C ILE A 93 7.46 16.22 -15.32
N ASP A 94 7.16 15.31 -14.39
CA ASP A 94 6.12 14.29 -14.53
C ASP A 94 5.28 14.23 -13.25
N ARG A 95 4.00 14.59 -13.37
CA ARG A 95 3.07 14.63 -12.21
C ARG A 95 2.75 13.23 -11.67
N ASN A 96 3.05 12.17 -12.41
CA ASN A 96 2.92 10.79 -11.94
C ASN A 96 4.07 10.39 -11.01
N ILE A 97 5.20 11.11 -11.03
CA ILE A 97 6.35 10.85 -10.18
C ILE A 97 6.26 11.70 -8.92
N THR A 98 6.35 11.06 -7.76
CA THR A 98 6.44 11.73 -6.45
C THR A 98 7.88 11.80 -5.95
N LEU A 99 8.12 12.58 -4.89
CA LEU A 99 9.39 12.56 -4.17
C LEU A 99 9.71 11.16 -3.62
N LEU A 100 8.69 10.40 -3.22
CA LEU A 100 8.86 9.01 -2.76
C LEU A 100 9.39 8.11 -3.90
N HIS A 101 8.81 8.21 -5.10
CA HIS A 101 9.32 7.50 -6.29
C HIS A 101 10.78 7.89 -6.55
N TYR A 102 11.08 9.19 -6.50
CA TYR A 102 12.44 9.68 -6.73
C TYR A 102 13.43 9.15 -5.68
N LEU A 103 13.07 9.13 -4.40
CA LEU A 103 13.89 8.55 -3.34
C LEU A 103 14.15 7.06 -3.59
N ILE A 104 13.14 6.30 -4.00
CA ILE A 104 13.30 4.87 -4.34
C ILE A 104 14.30 4.70 -5.50
N MET A 105 14.21 5.52 -6.55
CA MET A 105 15.17 5.50 -7.66
C MET A 105 16.60 5.83 -7.22
N ILE A 106 16.77 6.68 -6.21
CA ILE A 106 18.07 6.96 -5.60
C ILE A 106 18.54 5.76 -4.78
N PHE A 107 17.68 5.18 -3.95
CA PHE A 107 17.99 3.99 -3.16
C PHE A 107 18.42 2.81 -4.05
N GLU A 108 17.75 2.57 -5.17
CA GLU A 108 18.18 1.57 -6.17
C GLU A 108 19.64 1.74 -6.63
N LYS A 109 20.12 2.98 -6.72
CA LYS A 109 21.45 3.30 -7.24
C LYS A 109 22.51 3.37 -6.15
N THR A 110 22.17 3.89 -4.97
CA THR A 110 23.15 4.25 -3.94
C THR A 110 23.03 3.42 -2.66
N TYR A 111 21.83 2.97 -2.31
CA TYR A 111 21.52 2.29 -1.04
C TYR A 111 20.52 1.13 -1.24
N PRO A 112 20.85 0.13 -2.08
CA PRO A 112 19.91 -0.91 -2.49
C PRO A 112 19.38 -1.74 -1.31
N GLU A 113 20.13 -1.82 -0.22
CA GLU A 113 19.71 -2.48 1.03
C GLU A 113 18.40 -1.91 1.60
N ILE A 114 18.14 -0.61 1.43
CA ILE A 114 16.93 0.06 1.94
C ILE A 114 15.67 -0.48 1.25
N LEU A 115 15.77 -0.96 0.01
CA LEU A 115 14.63 -1.51 -0.73
C LEU A 115 14.03 -2.79 -0.13
N THR A 116 14.69 -3.33 0.91
CA THR A 116 14.28 -4.50 1.69
C THR A 116 14.03 -4.17 3.16
N ILE A 117 13.72 -2.90 3.47
CA ILE A 117 13.44 -2.42 4.83
C ILE A 117 12.28 -3.17 5.50
N GLN A 118 11.34 -3.73 4.73
CA GLN A 118 10.23 -4.52 5.25
C GLN A 118 10.71 -5.78 6.01
N LEU A 119 11.88 -6.33 5.64
CA LEU A 119 12.47 -7.47 6.34
C LEU A 119 12.98 -7.12 7.75
N ASP A 120 13.24 -5.83 8.01
CA ASP A 120 13.65 -5.38 9.33
C ASP A 120 12.45 -5.11 10.25
N LEU A 121 11.24 -4.96 9.70
CA LEU A 121 10.05 -4.40 10.36
C LEU A 121 8.84 -5.35 10.24
N LEU A 122 9.07 -6.65 10.49
CA LEU A 122 8.09 -7.71 10.24
C LEU A 122 6.85 -7.63 11.13
N HIS A 123 7.01 -7.19 12.39
CA HIS A 123 5.92 -7.15 13.36
C HIS A 123 5.15 -5.82 13.37
N LEU A 124 5.64 -4.86 12.60
CA LEU A 124 5.06 -3.51 12.53
C LEU A 124 3.57 -3.50 12.13
N PRO A 125 3.11 -4.24 11.11
CA PRO A 125 1.70 -4.20 10.70
C PRO A 125 0.76 -4.73 11.77
N GLU A 126 1.18 -5.74 12.54
CA GLU A 126 0.39 -6.27 13.64
C GLU A 126 0.40 -5.31 14.84
N ALA A 127 1.54 -4.71 15.15
CA ALA A 127 1.65 -3.73 16.22
C ALA A 127 0.79 -2.47 15.95
N ALA A 128 0.68 -2.05 14.69
CA ALA A 128 -0.18 -0.94 14.25
C ALA A 128 -1.69 -1.19 14.45
N LYS A 129 -2.10 -2.43 14.74
CA LYS A 129 -3.51 -2.78 15.03
C LYS A 129 -3.80 -2.89 16.53
N VAL A 130 -2.79 -2.80 17.38
CA VAL A 130 -2.95 -3.05 18.82
C VAL A 130 -3.43 -1.81 19.55
N ASN A 131 -4.62 -1.89 20.13
CA ASN A 131 -5.11 -0.92 21.10
C ASN A 131 -4.60 -1.28 22.51
N LEU A 132 -3.64 -0.51 23.02
CA LEU A 132 -3.04 -0.77 24.33
C LEU A 132 -4.01 -0.57 25.50
N ALA A 133 -4.93 0.38 25.39
CA ALA A 133 -5.92 0.64 26.43
C ALA A 133 -6.93 -0.52 26.56
N GLU A 134 -7.32 -1.14 25.44
CA GLU A 134 -8.16 -2.33 25.44
C GLU A 134 -7.41 -3.55 26.00
N LEU A 135 -6.14 -3.73 25.60
CA LEU A 135 -5.28 -4.77 26.12
C LEU A 135 -5.10 -4.65 27.66
N ASP A 136 -4.92 -3.43 28.16
CA ASP A 136 -4.85 -3.17 29.60
C ASP A 136 -6.15 -3.51 30.34
N LYS A 137 -7.31 -3.25 29.72
CA LYS A 137 -8.60 -3.66 30.30
C LYS A 137 -8.71 -5.17 30.40
N GLU A 138 -8.31 -5.90 29.36
CA GLU A 138 -8.33 -7.37 29.35
C GLU A 138 -7.38 -7.94 30.43
N MET A 139 -6.17 -7.40 30.55
CA MET A 139 -5.20 -7.82 31.57
C MET A 139 -5.69 -7.55 32.99
N ASN A 140 -6.30 -6.38 33.23
CA ASN A 140 -6.92 -6.08 34.52
C ASN A 140 -8.12 -6.99 34.81
N HIS A 141 -8.89 -7.36 33.79
CA HIS A 141 -10.00 -8.29 33.94
C HIS A 141 -9.52 -9.69 34.34
N LEU A 142 -8.43 -10.18 33.73
CA LEU A 142 -7.77 -11.43 34.11
C LEU A 142 -7.22 -11.38 35.54
N LYS A 143 -6.55 -10.29 35.91
CA LYS A 143 -6.02 -10.06 37.27
C LYS A 143 -7.12 -10.12 38.33
N ASN A 144 -8.20 -9.39 38.09
CA ASN A 144 -9.33 -9.33 39.02
C ASN A 144 -10.07 -10.68 39.09
N GLY A 145 -10.14 -11.42 37.97
CA GLY A 145 -10.70 -12.77 37.95
C GLY A 145 -9.88 -13.78 38.74
N LEU A 146 -8.55 -13.72 38.68
CA LEU A 146 -7.66 -14.53 39.52
C LEU A 146 -7.85 -14.19 40.99
N LYS A 147 -7.85 -12.91 41.35
CA LYS A 147 -8.07 -12.47 42.73
C LYS A 147 -9.42 -12.93 43.28
N ALA A 148 -10.49 -12.77 42.50
CA ALA A 148 -11.82 -13.25 42.92
C ALA A 148 -11.86 -14.78 43.10
N LEU A 149 -11.10 -15.52 42.31
CA LEU A 149 -10.96 -16.97 42.48
C LEU A 149 -10.14 -17.33 43.73
N GLU A 150 -9.08 -16.59 44.05
CA GLU A 150 -8.31 -16.74 45.30
C GLU A 150 -9.21 -16.53 46.52
N ASP A 151 -9.95 -15.41 46.54
CA ASP A 151 -10.87 -15.07 47.62
C ASP A 151 -11.94 -16.17 47.83
N GLU A 152 -12.53 -16.67 46.73
CA GLU A 152 -13.53 -17.75 46.79
C GLU A 152 -12.91 -19.09 47.20
N LEU A 153 -11.69 -19.40 46.76
CA LEU A 153 -10.98 -20.61 47.20
C LEU A 153 -10.72 -20.59 48.71
N ASP A 154 -10.34 -19.45 49.26
CA ASP A 154 -10.06 -19.32 50.70
C ASP A 154 -11.33 -19.42 51.53
N TYR A 155 -12.43 -18.82 51.06
CA TYR A 155 -13.75 -19.05 51.65
C TYR A 155 -14.10 -20.56 51.66
N GLN A 156 -13.98 -21.23 50.51
CA GLN A 156 -14.37 -22.65 50.36
C GLN A 156 -13.41 -23.63 51.07
N LYS A 157 -12.20 -23.21 51.43
CA LYS A 157 -11.29 -24.00 52.29
C LYS A 157 -11.71 -23.99 53.75
N GLY A 158 -12.31 -22.90 54.22
CA GLY A 158 -12.71 -22.72 55.63
C GLY A 158 -14.04 -23.37 56.03
N HIS A 159 -14.81 -23.92 55.09
CA HIS A 159 -16.18 -24.42 55.32
C HIS A 159 -16.33 -25.93 55.08
N VAL A 160 -17.27 -26.56 55.80
CA VAL A 160 -17.53 -28.01 55.78
C VAL A 160 -18.03 -28.45 54.39
N ARG A 161 -17.34 -29.42 53.79
CA ARG A 161 -17.61 -29.88 52.41
C ARG A 161 -18.59 -31.04 52.37
N ASP A 162 -19.58 -30.96 51.48
CA ASP A 162 -20.19 -32.18 50.94
C ASP A 162 -19.06 -33.00 50.29
N PRO A 163 -18.89 -34.30 50.62
CA PRO A 163 -17.85 -35.14 50.03
C PRO A 163 -17.87 -35.21 48.49
N ARG A 164 -18.98 -34.83 47.85
CA ARG A 164 -19.12 -34.76 46.39
C ARG A 164 -18.66 -33.44 45.78
N ASP A 165 -18.39 -32.43 46.61
CA ASP A 165 -17.92 -31.12 46.15
C ASP A 165 -16.43 -31.14 45.83
N ARG A 166 -16.11 -30.98 44.55
CA ARG A 166 -14.75 -30.98 44.01
C ARG A 166 -14.21 -29.58 43.69
N PHE A 167 -14.93 -28.52 44.06
CA PHE A 167 -14.56 -27.15 43.69
C PHE A 167 -13.13 -26.80 44.10
N VAL A 168 -12.78 -26.95 45.39
CA VAL A 168 -11.44 -26.59 45.89
C VAL A 168 -10.35 -27.42 45.24
N SER A 169 -10.57 -28.72 45.04
CA SER A 169 -9.59 -29.59 44.35
C SER A 169 -9.33 -29.11 42.93
N VAL A 170 -10.38 -28.90 42.13
CA VAL A 170 -10.24 -28.50 40.72
C VAL A 170 -9.71 -27.07 40.56
N MET A 171 -10.14 -26.15 41.43
CA MET A 171 -9.76 -24.74 41.33
C MET A 171 -8.36 -24.47 41.89
N ASN A 172 -7.89 -25.23 42.90
CA ASN A 172 -6.50 -25.13 43.34
C ASN A 172 -5.52 -25.53 42.23
N ASP A 173 -5.77 -26.67 41.55
CA ASP A 173 -4.89 -27.11 40.46
C ASP A 173 -4.84 -26.07 39.33
N PHE A 174 -5.99 -25.45 39.03
CA PHE A 174 -6.08 -24.40 38.03
C PHE A 174 -5.35 -23.12 38.45
N ILE A 175 -5.59 -22.62 39.67
CA ILE A 175 -5.10 -21.30 40.08
C ILE A 175 -3.58 -21.24 40.14
N THR A 176 -2.92 -22.33 40.54
CA THR A 176 -1.45 -22.39 40.55
C THR A 176 -0.88 -22.18 39.15
N VAL A 177 -1.42 -22.88 38.14
CA VAL A 177 -0.96 -22.75 36.75
C VAL A 177 -1.37 -21.41 36.14
N ALA A 178 -2.57 -20.94 36.46
CA ALA A 178 -3.11 -19.70 35.94
C ALA A 178 -2.38 -18.46 36.48
N SER A 179 -2.11 -18.39 37.79
CA SER A 179 -1.36 -17.29 38.40
C SER A 179 0.07 -17.23 37.87
N PHE A 180 0.74 -18.38 37.66
CA PHE A 180 2.07 -18.41 37.04
C PHE A 180 2.03 -17.87 35.60
N SER A 181 1.14 -18.42 34.76
CA SER A 181 1.02 -18.00 33.36
C SER A 181 0.63 -16.51 33.21
N PHE A 182 -0.19 -16.01 34.13
CA PHE A 182 -0.58 -14.61 34.17
C PHE A 182 0.58 -13.70 34.60
N SER A 183 1.37 -14.11 35.60
CA SER A 183 2.57 -13.38 36.02
C SER A 183 3.57 -13.22 34.87
N GLU A 184 3.83 -14.30 34.12
CA GLU A 184 4.69 -14.23 32.93
C GLU A 184 4.14 -13.24 31.88
N MET A 185 2.81 -13.17 31.74
CA MET A 185 2.17 -12.24 30.81
C MET A 185 2.22 -10.78 31.30
N GLU A 186 2.06 -10.53 32.59
CA GLU A 186 2.24 -9.20 33.19
C GLU A 186 3.68 -8.70 33.01
N ASP A 187 4.67 -9.56 33.22
CA ASP A 187 6.09 -9.23 33.02
C ASP A 187 6.37 -8.89 31.55
N LEU A 188 5.85 -9.69 30.62
CA LEU A 188 6.00 -9.44 29.18
C LEU A 188 5.33 -8.13 28.75
N LEU A 189 4.13 -7.82 29.27
CA LEU A 189 3.45 -6.55 29.00
C LEU A 189 4.24 -5.36 29.56
N SER A 190 4.78 -5.50 30.76
CA SER A 190 5.62 -4.47 31.38
C SER A 190 6.87 -4.20 30.54
N GLU A 191 7.55 -5.25 30.05
CA GLU A 191 8.68 -5.11 29.12
C GLU A 191 8.25 -4.41 27.83
N ALA A 192 7.14 -4.84 27.22
CA ALA A 192 6.62 -4.26 25.98
C ALA A 192 6.34 -2.76 26.14
N LYS A 193 5.65 -2.35 27.21
CA LYS A 193 5.36 -0.95 27.51
C LYS A 193 6.62 -0.12 27.72
N HIS A 194 7.57 -0.64 28.51
CA HIS A 194 8.84 0.04 28.74
C HIS A 194 9.64 0.22 27.45
N LYS A 195 9.66 -0.81 26.60
CA LYS A 195 10.35 -0.76 25.32
C LYS A 195 9.66 0.20 24.34
N TYR A 196 8.34 0.22 24.31
CA TYR A 196 7.54 1.15 23.52
C TYR A 196 7.83 2.61 23.90
N ILE A 197 7.80 2.93 25.20
CA ILE A 197 8.13 4.27 25.72
C ILE A 197 9.53 4.72 25.29
N LYS A 198 10.53 3.83 25.39
CA LYS A 198 11.89 4.12 24.91
C LYS A 198 11.93 4.38 23.40
N THR A 199 11.08 3.70 22.65
CA THR A 199 10.98 3.85 21.19
C THR A 199 10.35 5.19 20.82
N LEU A 200 9.29 5.61 21.51
CA LEU A 200 8.72 6.96 21.33
C LEU A 200 9.78 8.05 21.54
N LYS A 201 10.56 7.95 22.63
CA LYS A 201 11.69 8.87 22.89
C LYS A 201 12.73 8.85 21.78
N HIS A 202 13.06 7.67 21.27
CA HIS A 202 14.05 7.50 20.21
C HIS A 202 13.65 8.27 18.93
N PHE A 203 12.35 8.34 18.62
CA PHE A 203 11.81 9.07 17.47
C PHE A 203 11.30 10.48 17.81
N GLY A 204 11.50 10.95 19.05
CA GLY A 204 11.13 12.31 19.47
C GLY A 204 9.63 12.53 19.63
N GLU A 205 8.87 11.48 19.96
CA GLU A 205 7.42 11.55 20.24
C GLU A 205 7.11 11.59 21.74
N ASP A 206 5.92 12.11 22.07
CA ASP A 206 5.45 12.32 23.45
C ASP A 206 4.80 11.03 23.99
N GLU A 207 5.38 10.48 25.05
CA GLU A 207 4.95 9.24 25.73
C GLU A 207 3.49 9.28 26.19
N ALA A 208 3.01 10.46 26.59
CA ALA A 208 1.70 10.61 27.19
C ALA A 208 0.57 10.73 26.16
N LYS A 209 0.90 10.94 24.88
CA LYS A 209 -0.07 11.36 23.87
C LYS A 209 -0.24 10.39 22.71
N MET A 210 0.64 9.40 22.57
CA MET A 210 0.65 8.56 21.37
C MET A 210 0.47 7.08 21.70
N GLN A 211 -0.61 6.49 21.18
CA GLN A 211 -0.91 5.06 21.33
C GLN A 211 -0.15 4.23 20.29
N PRO A 212 0.11 2.93 20.55
CA PRO A 212 0.83 2.06 19.62
C PRO A 212 0.26 2.00 18.21
N ASP A 213 -1.07 1.90 18.08
CA ASP A 213 -1.78 1.89 16.80
C ASP A 213 -1.50 3.15 15.98
N GLU A 214 -1.53 4.33 16.62
CA GLU A 214 -1.15 5.59 15.98
C GLU A 214 0.35 5.62 15.61
N PHE A 215 1.23 5.31 16.57
CA PHE A 215 2.68 5.41 16.37
C PHE A 215 3.19 4.45 15.30
N PHE A 216 2.89 3.16 15.43
CA PHE A 216 3.30 2.14 14.47
C PHE A 216 2.56 2.31 13.14
N GLY A 217 1.31 2.79 13.18
CA GLY A 217 0.51 3.09 11.99
C GLY A 217 1.15 4.13 11.07
N ILE A 218 1.92 5.09 11.61
CA ILE A 218 2.68 6.06 10.80
C ILE A 218 3.69 5.33 9.90
N PHE A 219 4.47 4.42 10.48
CA PHE A 219 5.47 3.65 9.74
C PHE A 219 4.82 2.61 8.82
N ASP A 220 3.75 1.95 9.26
CA ASP A 220 3.05 0.95 8.44
C ASP A 220 2.47 1.59 7.17
N THR A 221 1.80 2.75 7.32
CA THR A 221 1.31 3.55 6.18
C THR A 221 2.45 3.93 5.24
N PHE A 222 3.58 4.40 5.79
CA PHE A 222 4.74 4.77 4.99
C PHE A 222 5.30 3.57 4.21
N LEU A 223 5.42 2.40 4.84
CA LEU A 223 5.92 1.19 4.19
C LEU A 223 4.98 0.69 3.09
N GLN A 224 3.67 0.82 3.27
CA GLN A 224 2.68 0.54 2.21
C GLN A 224 2.89 1.47 1.03
N SER A 225 2.93 2.80 1.24
CA SER A 225 3.20 3.77 0.18
C SER A 225 4.57 3.56 -0.49
N PHE A 226 5.59 3.15 0.28
CA PHE A 226 6.91 2.83 -0.24
C PHE A 226 6.87 1.63 -1.20
N ASN A 227 6.14 0.57 -0.83
CA ASN A 227 5.98 -0.62 -1.66
C ASN A 227 5.16 -0.32 -2.92
N GLU A 228 4.08 0.45 -2.79
CA GLU A 228 3.27 0.90 -3.91
C GLU A 228 4.11 1.71 -4.91
N ALA A 229 4.84 2.72 -4.44
CA ALA A 229 5.69 3.54 -5.30
C ALA A 229 6.83 2.72 -5.96
N LYS A 230 7.36 1.70 -5.26
CA LYS A 230 8.35 0.78 -5.85
C LYS A 230 7.72 -0.05 -6.97
N GLN A 231 6.54 -0.61 -6.74
CA GLN A 231 5.81 -1.39 -7.73
C GLN A 231 5.40 -0.53 -8.94
N ASP A 232 5.02 0.72 -8.70
CA ASP A 232 4.69 1.69 -9.73
C ASP A 232 5.89 2.01 -10.63
N LEU A 233 7.10 2.18 -10.06
CA LEU A 233 8.33 2.34 -10.82
C LEU A 233 8.64 1.14 -11.73
N GLU A 234 8.48 -0.08 -11.21
CA GLU A 234 8.65 -1.31 -12.00
C GLU A 234 7.64 -1.37 -13.15
N ASN A 235 6.38 -1.03 -12.88
CA ASN A 235 5.32 -0.99 -13.89
C ASN A 235 5.60 0.06 -14.97
N MET A 236 6.08 1.25 -14.59
CA MET A 236 6.46 2.32 -15.52
C MET A 236 7.64 1.89 -16.40
N ARG A 237 8.65 1.23 -15.84
CA ARG A 237 9.78 0.67 -16.60
C ARG A 237 9.31 -0.36 -17.62
N ARG A 238 8.51 -1.34 -17.19
CA ARG A 238 7.98 -2.39 -18.07
C ARG A 238 7.16 -1.79 -19.22
N LYS A 239 6.28 -0.83 -18.94
CA LYS A 239 5.49 -0.14 -19.98
C LYS A 239 6.39 0.57 -20.98
N LYS A 240 7.41 1.29 -20.50
CA LYS A 240 8.37 1.99 -21.35
C LYS A 240 9.15 1.03 -22.26
N GLU A 241 9.60 -0.10 -21.72
CA GLU A 241 10.29 -1.13 -22.50
C GLU A 241 9.38 -1.75 -23.58
N GLU A 242 8.12 -2.00 -23.26
CA GLU A 242 7.13 -2.49 -24.22
C GLU A 242 6.83 -1.47 -25.33
N GLU A 243 6.68 -0.20 -24.99
CA GLU A 243 6.47 0.90 -25.94
C GLU A 243 7.68 1.08 -26.85
N GLU A 244 8.90 1.08 -26.31
CA GLU A 244 10.13 1.13 -27.09
C GLU A 244 10.25 -0.07 -28.04
N ARG A 245 9.88 -1.27 -27.58
CA ARG A 245 9.91 -2.47 -28.42
C ARG A 245 8.87 -2.39 -29.55
N ARG A 246 7.66 -1.91 -29.27
CA ARG A 246 6.62 -1.69 -30.30
C ARG A 246 7.06 -0.64 -31.32
N ALA A 247 7.58 0.50 -30.86
CA ALA A 247 8.09 1.57 -31.71
C ALA A 247 9.24 1.08 -32.62
N ARG A 248 10.15 0.24 -32.11
CA ARG A 248 11.21 -0.38 -32.92
C ARG A 248 10.66 -1.31 -33.99
N MET A 249 9.66 -2.14 -33.67
CA MET A 249 9.03 -3.03 -34.66
C MET A 249 8.27 -2.25 -35.74
N GLU A 250 7.53 -1.21 -35.35
CA GLU A 250 6.83 -0.33 -36.29
C GLU A 250 7.79 0.42 -37.21
N ALA A 251 8.92 0.92 -36.67
CA ALA A 251 9.97 1.56 -37.46
C ALA A 251 10.59 0.58 -38.48
N MET A 252 10.90 -0.66 -38.08
CA MET A 252 11.41 -1.69 -38.98
C MET A 252 10.41 -2.05 -40.09
N LEU A 253 9.13 -2.22 -39.76
CA LEU A 253 8.07 -2.50 -40.74
C LEU A 253 7.88 -1.34 -41.72
N LYS A 254 7.96 -0.10 -41.25
CA LYS A 254 7.90 1.09 -42.10
C LYS A 254 9.09 1.16 -43.05
N GLU A 255 10.30 0.90 -42.55
CA GLU A 255 11.52 0.87 -43.38
C GLU A 255 11.46 -0.24 -44.45
N GLN A 256 10.95 -1.43 -44.12
CA GLN A 256 10.73 -2.50 -45.10
C GLN A 256 9.73 -2.08 -46.18
N ARG A 257 8.59 -1.49 -45.80
CA ARG A 257 7.59 -0.98 -46.75
C ARG A 257 8.15 0.12 -47.67
N ASP A 258 8.98 1.00 -47.13
CA ASP A 258 9.61 2.07 -47.91
C ASP A 258 10.66 1.51 -48.89
N LYS A 259 11.46 0.51 -48.48
CA LYS A 259 12.37 -0.22 -49.38
C LYS A 259 11.61 -0.94 -50.49
N GLU A 260 10.52 -1.64 -50.19
CA GLU A 260 9.66 -2.29 -51.20
C GLU A 260 9.08 -1.28 -52.20
N ARG A 261 8.61 -0.12 -51.72
CA ARG A 261 8.10 0.97 -52.58
C ARG A 261 9.20 1.51 -53.50
N GLN A 262 10.42 1.69 -53.00
CA GLN A 262 11.56 2.14 -53.82
C GLN A 262 11.95 1.10 -54.86
N LEU A 263 12.01 -0.19 -54.50
CA LEU A 263 12.26 -1.30 -55.42
C LEU A 263 11.19 -1.38 -56.53
N LYS A 264 9.90 -1.21 -56.19
CA LYS A 264 8.81 -1.16 -57.18
C LYS A 264 8.94 0.04 -58.12
N LYS A 265 9.25 1.24 -57.60
CA LYS A 265 9.50 2.42 -58.45
C LYS A 265 10.71 2.25 -59.37
N ALA A 266 11.79 1.65 -58.88
CA ALA A 266 12.99 1.37 -59.67
C ALA A 266 12.71 0.33 -60.78
N LYS A 267 11.89 -0.68 -60.51
CA LYS A 267 11.45 -1.66 -61.53
C LYS A 267 10.46 -1.08 -62.54
N ALA A 268 9.58 -0.16 -62.11
CA ALA A 268 8.63 0.53 -63.01
C ALA A 268 9.32 1.57 -63.91
N GLY A 269 10.45 2.15 -63.48
CA GLY A 269 11.24 3.10 -64.28
C GLY A 269 12.04 2.48 -65.43
N GLY A 270 11.92 1.17 -65.69
CA GLY A 270 12.69 0.45 -66.70
C GLY A 270 11.88 -0.41 -67.68
N ILE A 271 10.54 -0.38 -67.64
CA ILE A 271 9.69 -1.15 -68.55
C ILE A 271 8.59 -0.26 -69.11
N SER A 272 8.51 -0.24 -70.43
CA SER A 272 7.53 0.42 -71.30
C SER A 272 6.12 0.53 -70.71
N GLU A 273 5.48 1.67 -70.99
CA GLU A 273 4.14 2.13 -70.57
C GLU A 273 2.95 1.16 -70.79
N GLU A 274 3.11 -0.05 -71.31
CA GLU A 274 1.98 -0.94 -71.66
C GLU A 274 1.72 -2.11 -70.69
N VAL A 275 2.64 -2.45 -69.77
CA VAL A 275 2.47 -3.65 -68.89
C VAL A 275 1.94 -3.32 -67.50
N GLY A 276 2.18 -2.10 -67.00
CA GLY A 276 1.74 -1.67 -65.66
C GLY A 276 0.23 -1.45 -65.54
N GLU A 277 -0.42 -0.96 -66.61
CA GLU A 277 -1.87 -0.71 -66.61
C GLU A 277 -2.69 -2.00 -66.50
N PHE A 278 -2.17 -3.12 -67.03
CA PHE A 278 -2.83 -4.42 -66.92
C PHE A 278 -2.73 -4.99 -65.50
N ASP A 279 -1.58 -4.86 -64.85
CA ASP A 279 -1.36 -5.40 -63.50
C ASP A 279 -2.09 -4.58 -62.43
N ASP A 280 -2.20 -3.25 -62.62
CA ASP A 280 -3.02 -2.37 -61.77
C ASP A 280 -4.52 -2.67 -61.94
N LEU A 281 -4.99 -2.97 -63.16
CA LEU A 281 -6.37 -3.40 -63.43
C LEU A 281 -6.68 -4.76 -62.78
N VAL A 282 -5.75 -5.71 -62.86
CA VAL A 282 -5.88 -7.04 -62.23
C VAL A 282 -5.86 -6.93 -60.71
N SER A 283 -5.00 -6.07 -60.15
CA SER A 283 -4.94 -5.85 -58.71
C SER A 283 -6.20 -5.16 -58.17
N ALA A 284 -6.79 -4.23 -58.93
CA ALA A 284 -8.08 -3.61 -58.59
C ALA A 284 -9.25 -4.62 -58.68
N LEU A 285 -9.26 -5.49 -59.70
CA LEU A 285 -10.23 -6.59 -59.84
C LEU A 285 -10.14 -7.60 -58.69
N ARG A 286 -8.93 -7.84 -58.16
CA ARG A 286 -8.67 -8.76 -57.05
C ARG A 286 -8.98 -8.16 -55.67
N SER A 287 -8.82 -6.84 -55.51
CA SER A 287 -9.12 -6.12 -54.26
C SER A 287 -10.60 -5.77 -54.10
N GLY A 288 -11.40 -5.88 -55.17
CA GLY A 288 -12.83 -5.56 -55.17
C GLY A 288 -13.15 -4.07 -55.32
N GLU A 289 -12.13 -3.20 -55.40
CA GLU A 289 -12.31 -1.74 -55.52
C GLU A 289 -13.00 -1.30 -56.81
N VAL A 290 -13.01 -2.14 -57.86
CA VAL A 290 -13.68 -1.83 -59.15
C VAL A 290 -15.20 -1.82 -59.04
N PHE A 291 -15.78 -2.49 -58.04
CA PHE A 291 -17.23 -2.58 -57.88
C PHE A 291 -17.84 -1.50 -56.98
N ASP A 292 -17.01 -0.65 -56.34
CA ASP A 292 -17.45 0.24 -55.26
C ASP A 292 -17.40 1.75 -55.60
N ARG A 293 -17.17 2.13 -56.87
CA ARG A 293 -17.21 3.55 -57.31
C ARG A 293 -18.31 3.86 -58.32
N ASP A 294 -19.43 4.29 -57.75
CA ASP A 294 -20.41 5.27 -58.22
C ASP A 294 -20.12 5.91 -59.62
N LEU A 295 -20.89 5.49 -60.62
CA LEU A 295 -20.83 5.82 -62.06
C LEU A 295 -21.14 7.29 -62.42
N SER A 296 -21.19 8.21 -61.46
CA SER A 296 -21.72 9.57 -61.66
C SER A 296 -20.71 10.62 -62.14
N LYS A 297 -19.41 10.31 -62.34
CA LYS A 297 -18.37 11.32 -62.64
C LYS A 297 -17.71 11.25 -64.02
N LEU A 298 -18.09 10.32 -64.91
CA LEU A 298 -17.47 10.21 -66.26
C LEU A 298 -18.09 11.12 -67.34
N LYS A 299 -19.07 11.97 -67.01
CA LYS A 299 -19.70 12.92 -67.95
C LYS A 299 -19.36 14.39 -67.65
N ARG A 300 -18.07 14.75 -67.52
CA ARG A 300 -17.70 16.18 -67.53
C ARG A 300 -16.23 16.48 -67.80
N SER A 301 -15.71 16.06 -68.95
CA SER A 301 -14.56 16.79 -69.54
C SER A 301 -14.41 16.50 -71.03
N ARG A 302 -15.27 17.09 -71.85
CA ARG A 302 -15.03 17.28 -73.29
C ARG A 302 -15.58 18.64 -73.72
N LYS A 303 -14.86 19.71 -73.35
CA LYS A 303 -14.70 20.96 -74.12
C LYS A 303 -13.91 21.99 -73.32
N ARG A 304 -12.67 22.25 -73.76
CA ARG A 304 -11.98 23.52 -73.58
C ARG A 304 -11.37 23.87 -74.93
N SER A 305 -11.99 24.82 -75.64
CA SER A 305 -11.38 25.60 -76.72
C SER A 305 -12.25 26.82 -76.98
N GLY A 306 -11.74 28.02 -76.71
CA GLY A 306 -12.43 29.28 -76.99
C GLY A 306 -11.80 30.41 -76.21
N ASN A 307 -11.12 31.29 -76.93
CA ASN A 307 -10.18 32.31 -76.47
C ASN A 307 -10.89 33.68 -76.27
N GLN A 308 -10.22 34.57 -75.52
CA GLN A 308 -10.25 36.05 -75.59
C GLN A 308 -11.25 36.94 -74.80
N VAL A 309 -10.64 37.77 -73.92
CA VAL A 309 -10.62 39.26 -73.88
C VAL A 309 -11.65 40.06 -73.04
N ALA A 310 -11.07 41.08 -72.36
CA ALA A 310 -11.58 42.39 -71.90
C ALA A 310 -12.17 42.58 -70.48
N GLU A 311 -11.33 43.23 -69.65
CA GLU A 311 -11.49 44.61 -69.10
C GLU A 311 -12.52 44.97 -68.00
N SER A 312 -11.96 45.71 -67.02
CA SER A 312 -12.56 46.79 -66.21
C SER A 312 -13.51 46.48 -65.06
N GLY A 313 -13.28 47.15 -63.92
CA GLY A 313 -14.29 47.34 -62.88
C GLY A 313 -13.75 47.46 -61.45
N ARG A 314 -13.58 48.70 -60.99
CA ARG A 314 -13.30 49.10 -59.60
C ARG A 314 -14.43 48.67 -58.65
N GLU A 315 -14.13 48.36 -57.38
CA GLU A 315 -14.57 49.15 -56.20
C GLU A 315 -14.17 48.53 -54.85
N ARG A 316 -13.93 49.44 -53.88
CA ARG A 316 -13.77 49.24 -52.42
C ARG A 316 -15.11 48.75 -51.83
N ALA A 317 -15.28 48.19 -50.63
CA ALA A 317 -14.93 48.67 -49.29
C ALA A 317 -15.52 47.65 -48.28
N VAL A 318 -14.79 47.22 -47.24
CA VAL A 318 -14.94 47.63 -45.83
C VAL A 318 -15.90 46.76 -44.98
N THR A 319 -15.36 46.32 -43.83
CA THR A 319 -16.01 45.86 -42.57
C THR A 319 -16.78 44.53 -42.59
N LYS A 320 -16.79 43.71 -41.52
CA LYS A 320 -16.60 43.97 -40.08
C LYS A 320 -16.26 42.65 -39.39
N LEU A 321 -15.41 42.74 -38.37
CA LEU A 321 -15.35 41.82 -37.24
C LEU A 321 -16.75 41.62 -36.63
N ASN A 322 -16.99 40.46 -36.02
CA ASN A 322 -17.37 40.45 -34.61
C ASN A 322 -17.00 39.09 -33.98
N TYR A 323 -16.59 39.24 -32.72
CA TYR A 323 -16.20 38.25 -31.73
C TYR A 323 -17.24 37.15 -31.49
#